data_AF-A0A523UB70-F1
#
_entry.id   AF-A0A523UB70-F1
#
_cell.length_a   1.000
_cell.length_b   1.000
_cell.length_c   1.000
_cell.angle_alpha   90.00
_cell.angle_beta   90.00
_cell.angle_gamma   90.00
#
_symmetry.space_group_name_H-M   'P 1'
#
loop_
_entity.id
_entity.type
_entity.pdbx_description
1 polymer ?
#
loop_
_entity_poly.entity_id
_entity_poly.type
_entity_poly.pdbx_seq_one_letter_code
_entity_poly.pdbx_strand_id
1 'polypeptide(L)'
;MKKSILLFLPFIFVSAVFAEKPKQPVNITGERMEVLGRGEITRFLGNVKLVRGKDVITSDIMEHYEKKNYIVGEGNVHLIAYPEESIKLEAFSDRLTYNADSKKSTLTGNPELIRIDEENPEDRIKMEGEVIKLLDNGKKVHVQGDARVEHGEITATGEILDYDYEIKKIVLSGGSPCIYQDNEQAKANYSAEIITIFIDEQRIIMEGNVKASIYPKNR
;
A
#
# COMPACT_ATOMS: atom_id res chain seq x y z
N MET A 1 33.55 -58.32 -32.19
CA MET A 1 33.83 -56.87 -32.15
C MET A 1 32.55 -56.11 -32.45
N LYS A 2 31.81 -55.66 -31.43
CA LYS A 2 30.59 -54.83 -31.60
C LYS A 2 30.96 -53.37 -31.30
N LYS A 3 30.74 -52.49 -32.28
CA LYS A 3 31.00 -51.04 -32.17
C LYS A 3 29.86 -50.37 -31.40
N SER A 4 30.26 -49.45 -30.52
CA SER A 4 29.44 -48.55 -29.73
C SER A 4 28.78 -47.49 -30.63
N ILE A 5 27.54 -47.08 -30.30
CA ILE A 5 26.97 -45.78 -30.70
C ILE A 5 26.35 -45.19 -29.43
N LEU A 6 27.08 -44.28 -28.80
CA LEU A 6 26.62 -43.46 -27.70
C LEU A 6 25.91 -42.23 -28.32
N LEU A 7 24.59 -42.15 -28.17
CA LEU A 7 23.78 -41.04 -28.68
C LEU A 7 23.96 -39.83 -27.75
N PHE A 8 24.68 -38.80 -28.20
CA PHE A 8 24.80 -37.53 -27.47
C PHE A 8 23.59 -36.65 -27.83
N LEU A 9 22.65 -36.46 -26.89
CA LEU A 9 21.58 -35.48 -27.02
C LEU A 9 22.14 -34.08 -26.68
N PRO A 10 22.06 -33.08 -27.57
CA PRO A 10 22.45 -31.72 -27.21
C PRO A 10 21.36 -31.11 -26.33
N PHE A 11 21.71 -30.82 -25.07
CA PHE A 11 20.89 -30.07 -24.14
C PHE A 11 20.90 -28.60 -24.58
N ILE A 12 19.85 -28.14 -25.27
CA ILE A 12 19.67 -26.72 -25.61
C ILE A 12 19.26 -25.99 -24.33
N PHE A 13 20.22 -25.32 -23.68
CA PHE A 13 19.93 -24.31 -22.68
C PHE A 13 19.27 -23.12 -23.38
N VAL A 14 17.94 -23.04 -23.32
CA VAL A 14 17.23 -21.80 -23.61
C VAL A 14 17.47 -20.87 -22.42
N SER A 15 18.50 -20.04 -22.50
CA SER A 15 18.68 -18.93 -21.58
C SER A 15 17.51 -17.97 -21.77
N ALA A 16 16.51 -18.04 -20.90
CA ALA A 16 15.50 -17.01 -20.79
C ALA A 16 16.20 -15.72 -20.34
N VAL A 17 16.51 -14.85 -21.31
CA VAL A 17 16.92 -13.48 -21.02
C VAL A 17 15.67 -12.79 -20.50
N PHE A 18 15.55 -12.66 -19.18
CA PHE A 18 14.56 -11.78 -18.57
C PHE A 18 14.95 -10.34 -18.91
N ALA A 19 14.35 -9.79 -19.97
CA ALA A 19 14.47 -8.37 -20.27
C ALA A 19 13.80 -7.58 -19.14
N GLU A 20 14.55 -6.73 -18.44
CA GLU A 20 13.97 -5.73 -17.54
C GLU A 20 12.99 -4.86 -18.34
N LYS A 21 11.75 -4.72 -17.86
CA LYS A 21 10.77 -3.81 -18.48
C LYS A 21 11.38 -2.40 -18.54
N PRO A 22 11.32 -1.71 -19.69
CA PRO A 22 11.89 -0.38 -19.85
C PRO A 22 11.28 0.58 -18.82
N LYS A 23 12.12 1.39 -18.17
CA LYS A 23 11.68 2.41 -17.21
C LYS A 23 10.73 3.38 -17.92
N GLN A 24 9.51 3.49 -17.41
CA GLN A 24 8.52 4.41 -17.95
C GLN A 24 8.95 5.86 -17.69
N PRO A 25 8.69 6.78 -18.63
CA PRO A 25 8.97 8.19 -18.42
C PRO A 25 8.13 8.74 -17.27
N VAL A 26 8.72 9.67 -16.53
CA VAL A 26 8.03 10.44 -15.48
C VAL A 26 7.79 11.84 -16.02
N ASN A 27 6.52 12.26 -16.06
CA ASN A 27 6.14 13.60 -16.48
C ASN A 27 5.63 14.37 -15.27
N ILE A 28 6.20 15.55 -15.00
CA ILE A 28 5.76 16.43 -13.92
C ILE A 28 5.34 17.76 -14.55
N THR A 29 4.14 18.22 -14.22
CA THR A 29 3.58 19.50 -14.68
C THR A 29 3.14 20.33 -13.49
N GLY A 30 3.27 21.64 -13.59
CA GLY A 30 2.77 22.62 -12.62
C GLY A 30 2.74 24.00 -13.26
N GLU A 31 2.27 25.00 -12.53
CA GLU A 31 2.19 26.39 -13.02
C GLU A 31 3.57 27.08 -13.07
N ARG A 32 4.46 26.71 -12.15
CA ARG A 32 5.83 27.23 -12.08
C ARG A 32 6.82 26.13 -11.76
N MET A 33 8.01 26.24 -12.35
CA MET A 33 9.16 25.37 -12.07
C MET A 33 10.35 26.22 -11.62
N GLU A 34 11.04 25.77 -10.58
CA GLU A 34 12.29 26.35 -10.07
C GLU A 34 13.37 25.26 -10.06
N VAL A 35 14.56 25.63 -10.52
CA VAL A 35 15.74 24.75 -10.45
C VAL A 35 16.70 25.36 -9.42
N LEU A 36 16.85 24.67 -8.30
CA LEU A 36 17.57 25.15 -7.12
C LEU A 36 18.88 24.38 -6.94
N GLY A 37 19.82 24.97 -6.20
CA GLY A 37 21.08 24.30 -5.87
C GLY A 37 21.90 23.86 -7.10
N ARG A 38 21.81 24.61 -8.22
CA ARG A 38 22.41 24.25 -9.52
C ARG A 38 21.88 22.93 -10.11
N GLY A 39 20.60 22.63 -9.90
CA GLY A 39 19.96 21.43 -10.44
C GLY A 39 19.91 20.25 -9.48
N GLU A 40 20.27 20.44 -8.21
CA GLU A 40 20.11 19.40 -7.20
C GLU A 40 18.65 19.16 -6.81
N ILE A 41 17.83 20.22 -6.91
CA ILE A 41 16.41 20.18 -6.59
C ILE A 41 15.65 20.84 -7.73
N THR A 42 14.68 20.11 -8.28
CA THR A 42 13.68 20.68 -9.19
C THR A 42 12.36 20.79 -8.43
N ARG A 43 11.86 22.02 -8.27
CA ARG A 43 10.62 22.32 -7.55
C ARG A 43 9.53 22.76 -8.52
N PHE A 44 8.36 22.16 -8.42
CA PHE A 44 7.15 22.54 -9.13
C PHE A 44 6.15 23.12 -8.14
N LEU A 45 5.42 24.17 -8.54
CA LEU A 45 4.42 24.83 -7.72
C LEU A 45 3.11 25.03 -8.50
N GLY A 46 1.99 24.94 -7.78
CA GLY A 46 0.63 25.21 -8.28
C GLY A 46 0.07 24.03 -9.06
N ASN A 47 -0.97 23.38 -8.50
CA ASN A 47 -1.71 22.28 -9.12
C ASN A 47 -0.79 21.23 -9.74
N VAL A 48 0.24 20.82 -9.00
CA VAL A 48 1.30 19.97 -9.50
C VAL A 48 0.76 18.57 -9.74
N LYS A 49 1.14 17.97 -10.87
CA LYS A 49 0.77 16.62 -11.26
C LYS A 49 1.99 15.87 -11.78
N LEU A 50 2.28 14.73 -11.18
CA LEU A 50 3.24 13.74 -11.65
C LEU A 50 2.49 12.55 -12.24
N VAL A 51 2.89 12.11 -13.43
CA VAL A 51 2.35 10.92 -14.09
C VAL A 51 3.50 9.97 -14.46
N ARG A 52 3.36 8.70 -14.09
CA ARG A 52 4.26 7.62 -14.46
C ARG A 52 3.44 6.38 -14.81
N GLY A 53 3.28 6.09 -16.09
CA GLY A 53 2.39 5.02 -16.53
C GLY A 53 0.94 5.32 -16.16
N LYS A 54 0.34 4.43 -15.35
CA LYS A 54 -1.00 4.63 -14.78
C LYS A 54 -0.98 5.38 -13.44
N ASP A 55 0.17 5.50 -12.80
CA ASP A 55 0.28 6.10 -11.48
C ASP A 55 0.27 7.63 -11.61
N VAL A 56 -0.46 8.29 -10.71
CA VAL A 56 -0.63 9.74 -10.67
C VAL A 56 -0.43 10.23 -9.24
N ILE A 57 0.32 11.32 -9.08
CA ILE A 57 0.43 12.06 -7.81
C ILE A 57 0.07 13.50 -8.10
N THR A 58 -0.84 14.08 -7.33
CA THR A 58 -1.11 15.52 -7.35
C THR A 58 -0.80 16.15 -5.99
N SER A 59 -0.38 17.42 -6.00
CA SER A 59 -0.12 18.22 -4.80
C SER A 59 -0.04 19.71 -5.13
N ASP A 60 0.04 20.57 -4.12
CA ASP A 60 0.26 22.01 -4.32
C ASP A 60 1.72 22.31 -4.71
N ILE A 61 2.66 21.58 -4.11
CA ILE A 61 4.10 21.69 -4.34
C ILE A 61 4.68 20.30 -4.53
N MET A 62 5.63 20.15 -5.45
CA MET A 62 6.42 18.93 -5.58
C MET A 62 7.90 19.23 -5.80
N GLU A 63 8.77 18.56 -5.05
CA GLU A 63 10.21 18.66 -5.17
C GLU A 63 10.82 17.32 -5.58
N HIS A 64 11.66 17.34 -6.60
CA HIS A 64 12.49 16.21 -7.00
C HIS A 64 13.95 16.46 -6.61
N TYR A 65 14.51 15.56 -5.81
CA TYR A 65 15.88 15.60 -5.33
C TYR A 65 16.76 14.62 -6.13
N GLU A 66 17.38 15.13 -7.19
CA GLU A 66 18.08 14.33 -8.22
C GLU A 66 19.09 13.32 -7.63
N LYS A 67 19.95 13.79 -6.72
CA LYS A 67 21.04 12.97 -6.14
C LYS A 67 20.53 11.85 -5.23
N LYS A 68 19.37 12.03 -4.62
CA LYS A 68 18.81 11.08 -3.65
C LYS A 68 17.72 10.21 -4.29
N ASN A 69 17.26 10.56 -5.49
CA ASN A 69 16.13 9.92 -6.16
C ASN A 69 14.85 9.91 -5.29
N TYR A 70 14.60 11.05 -4.64
CA TYR A 70 13.42 11.29 -3.80
C TYR A 70 12.50 12.33 -4.42
N ILE A 71 11.20 12.11 -4.24
CA ILE A 71 10.14 13.06 -4.55
C ILE A 71 9.41 13.40 -3.26
N VAL A 72 9.15 14.68 -3.05
CA VAL A 72 8.34 15.18 -1.93
C VAL A 72 7.16 15.95 -2.50
N GLY A 73 5.94 15.52 -2.19
CA GLY A 73 4.72 16.28 -2.46
C GLY A 73 4.20 16.89 -1.15
N GLU A 74 3.82 18.16 -1.19
CA GLU A 74 3.26 18.89 -0.03
C GLU A 74 1.99 19.63 -0.44
N GLY A 75 1.00 19.62 0.46
CA GLY A 75 -0.31 20.25 0.30
C GLY A 75 -1.24 19.44 -0.61
N ASN A 76 -2.44 19.13 -0.12
CA ASN A 76 -3.51 18.46 -0.86
C ASN A 76 -3.03 17.23 -1.65
N VAL A 77 -2.19 16.39 -1.04
CA VAL A 77 -1.60 15.26 -1.74
C VAL A 77 -2.67 14.22 -2.03
N HIS A 78 -2.75 13.81 -3.30
CA HIS A 78 -3.56 12.69 -3.74
C HIS A 78 -2.73 11.78 -4.65
N LEU A 79 -2.59 10.51 -4.24
CA LEU A 79 -1.89 9.46 -4.97
C LEU A 79 -2.92 8.45 -5.51
N ILE A 80 -2.82 8.15 -6.80
CA ILE A 80 -3.47 7.02 -7.45
C ILE A 80 -2.37 6.09 -7.97
N ALA A 81 -2.37 4.83 -7.54
CA ALA A 81 -1.40 3.84 -7.98
C ALA A 81 -2.04 2.49 -8.31
N TYR A 82 -1.42 1.77 -9.24
CA TYR A 82 -1.88 0.45 -9.69
C TYR A 82 -0.81 -0.61 -9.41
N PRO A 83 -0.75 -1.14 -8.16
CA PRO A 83 0.21 -2.20 -7.81
C PRO A 83 0.02 -3.47 -8.65
N GLU A 84 -1.21 -3.75 -9.08
CA GLU A 84 -1.61 -4.86 -9.96
C GLU A 84 -2.69 -4.37 -10.94
N GLU A 85 -3.09 -5.22 -11.90
CA GLU A 85 -3.95 -4.81 -13.01
C GLU A 85 -5.34 -4.34 -12.58
N SER A 86 -5.98 -5.08 -11.68
CA SER A 86 -7.32 -4.77 -11.14
C SER A 86 -7.29 -3.99 -9.83
N ILE A 87 -6.12 -3.65 -9.30
CA ILE A 87 -6.01 -3.09 -7.96
C ILE A 87 -5.66 -1.62 -8.03
N LYS A 88 -6.56 -0.78 -7.53
CA LYS A 88 -6.33 0.65 -7.35
C LYS A 88 -6.01 0.96 -5.89
N LEU A 89 -4.94 1.71 -5.69
CA LEU A 89 -4.65 2.42 -4.44
C LEU A 89 -4.98 3.90 -4.61
N GLU A 90 -5.76 4.43 -3.71
CA GLU A 90 -6.10 5.85 -3.63
C GLU A 90 -5.70 6.36 -2.25
N ALA A 91 -4.81 7.35 -2.18
CA ALA A 91 -4.29 7.83 -0.92
C ALA A 91 -4.29 9.35 -0.83
N PHE A 92 -4.66 9.88 0.33
CA PHE A 92 -4.75 11.30 0.63
C PHE A 92 -3.84 11.64 1.81
N SER A 93 -3.20 12.80 1.80
CA SER A 93 -2.39 13.28 2.93
C SER A 93 -1.98 14.75 2.76
N ASP A 94 -1.44 15.36 3.81
CA ASP A 94 -0.81 16.68 3.70
C ASP A 94 0.57 16.60 3.03
N ARG A 95 1.27 15.46 3.19
CA ARG A 95 2.62 15.26 2.66
C ARG A 95 2.89 13.82 2.26
N LEU A 96 3.54 13.65 1.11
CA LEU A 96 4.07 12.39 0.63
C LEU A 96 5.57 12.50 0.35
N THR A 97 6.32 11.49 0.76
CA THR A 97 7.71 11.29 0.35
C THR A 97 7.84 9.96 -0.37
N TYR A 98 8.36 9.96 -1.59
CA TYR A 98 8.61 8.77 -2.39
C TYR A 98 10.10 8.60 -2.67
N ASN A 99 10.65 7.45 -2.33
CA ASN A 99 12.00 7.05 -2.72
C ASN A 99 11.90 6.08 -3.91
N ALA A 100 12.41 6.49 -5.07
CA ALA A 100 12.31 5.69 -6.29
C ALA A 100 13.27 4.48 -6.33
N ASP A 101 14.38 4.51 -5.59
CA ASP A 101 15.32 3.37 -5.49
C ASP A 101 14.70 2.20 -4.71
N SER A 102 14.13 2.50 -3.56
CA SER A 102 13.50 1.52 -2.66
C SER A 102 12.01 1.29 -2.95
N LYS A 103 11.40 2.09 -3.82
CA LYS A 103 9.96 2.09 -4.15
C LYS A 103 9.08 2.21 -2.90
N LYS A 104 9.51 3.04 -1.95
CA LYS A 104 8.82 3.28 -0.69
C LYS A 104 8.17 4.65 -0.70
N SER A 105 6.90 4.71 -0.33
CA SER A 105 6.20 5.97 -0.06
C SER A 105 5.92 6.10 1.43
N THR A 106 5.99 7.32 1.95
CA THR A 106 5.55 7.66 3.31
C THR A 106 4.59 8.82 3.22
N LEU A 107 3.39 8.64 3.75
CA LEU A 107 2.33 9.63 3.82
C LEU A 107 2.16 10.09 5.27
N THR A 108 2.02 11.39 5.48
CA THR A 108 1.91 12.03 6.80
C THR A 108 0.97 13.23 6.74
N GLY A 109 0.43 13.61 7.90
CA GLY A 109 -0.56 14.69 8.00
C GLY A 109 -1.93 14.19 7.56
N ASN A 110 -2.60 13.50 8.49
CA ASN A 110 -3.90 12.86 8.30
C ASN A 110 -3.97 11.92 7.08
N PRO A 111 -3.03 10.97 6.92
CA PRO A 111 -3.03 10.09 5.78
C PRO A 111 -4.22 9.11 5.80
N GLU A 112 -4.87 9.00 4.65
CA GLU A 112 -5.91 8.02 4.37
C GLU A 112 -5.48 7.18 3.16
N LEU A 113 -5.68 5.86 3.21
CA LEU A 113 -5.42 4.95 2.11
C LEU A 113 -6.65 4.07 1.87
N ILE A 114 -7.13 4.04 0.64
CA ILE A 114 -8.20 3.17 0.17
C ILE A 114 -7.60 2.21 -0.86
N ARG A 115 -7.76 0.91 -0.63
CA ARG A 115 -7.53 -0.12 -1.64
C ARG A 115 -8.87 -0.58 -2.20
N ILE A 116 -8.96 -0.62 -3.53
CA ILE A 116 -10.14 -1.06 -4.26
C ILE A 116 -9.70 -2.16 -5.23
N ASP A 117 -10.40 -3.28 -5.19
CA ASP A 117 -10.41 -4.23 -6.30
C ASP A 117 -11.42 -3.75 -7.34
N GLU A 118 -10.96 -3.36 -8.52
CA GLU A 118 -11.82 -2.86 -9.60
C GLU A 118 -12.73 -3.95 -10.17
N GLU A 119 -12.41 -5.23 -9.97
CA GLU A 119 -13.29 -6.35 -10.33
C GLU A 119 -14.37 -6.60 -9.27
N ASN A 120 -14.12 -6.20 -8.01
CA ASN A 120 -15.08 -6.26 -6.92
C ASN A 120 -15.04 -4.99 -6.05
N PRO A 121 -15.66 -3.87 -6.49
CA PRO A 121 -15.50 -2.58 -5.83
C PRO A 121 -16.04 -2.51 -4.39
N GLU A 122 -16.92 -3.43 -4.00
CA GLU A 122 -17.41 -3.58 -2.63
C GLU A 122 -16.34 -4.16 -1.68
N ASP A 123 -15.35 -4.88 -2.23
CA ASP A 123 -14.16 -5.34 -1.51
C ASP A 123 -13.13 -4.23 -1.40
N ARG A 124 -13.49 -3.21 -0.62
CA ARG A 124 -12.64 -2.05 -0.34
C ARG A 124 -12.05 -2.16 1.06
N ILE A 125 -10.78 -1.82 1.19
CA ILE A 125 -10.08 -1.74 2.48
C ILE A 125 -9.65 -0.30 2.68
N LYS A 126 -10.17 0.35 3.71
CA LYS A 126 -9.77 1.70 4.12
C LYS A 126 -8.81 1.61 5.30
N MET A 127 -7.70 2.33 5.25
CA MET A 127 -6.69 2.40 6.31
C MET A 127 -6.36 3.86 6.65
N GLU A 128 -6.26 4.16 7.93
CA GLU A 128 -5.97 5.49 8.48
C GLU A 128 -4.98 5.37 9.65
N GLY A 129 -4.21 6.43 9.90
CA GLY A 129 -3.32 6.55 11.06
C GLY A 129 -2.53 7.86 10.99
N GLU A 130 -1.50 8.03 11.82
CA GLU A 130 -0.62 9.21 11.76
C GLU A 130 0.37 9.14 10.59
N VAL A 131 0.88 7.92 10.32
CA VAL A 131 1.86 7.65 9.26
C VAL A 131 1.46 6.39 8.50
N ILE A 132 1.35 6.49 7.17
CA ILE A 132 1.18 5.33 6.28
C ILE A 132 2.44 5.16 5.43
N LYS A 133 3.04 3.97 5.48
CA LYS A 133 4.17 3.60 4.63
C LYS A 133 3.73 2.56 3.61
N LEU A 134 3.88 2.90 2.33
CA LEU A 134 3.69 1.96 1.22
C LEU A 134 5.04 1.34 0.87
N LEU A 135 5.08 0.02 0.89
CA LEU A 135 6.27 -0.81 0.68
C LEU A 135 6.01 -1.73 -0.51
N ASP A 136 7.07 -2.17 -1.17
CA ASP A 136 7.00 -3.12 -2.29
C ASP A 136 5.99 -2.68 -3.37
N ASN A 137 6.07 -1.40 -3.78
CA ASN A 137 5.14 -0.77 -4.74
C ASN A 137 3.68 -0.75 -4.25
N GLY A 138 3.47 -0.64 -2.94
CA GLY A 138 2.15 -0.63 -2.33
C GLY A 138 1.56 -2.03 -2.10
N LYS A 139 2.30 -3.12 -2.31
CA LYS A 139 1.85 -4.47 -1.94
C LYS A 139 1.83 -4.68 -0.43
N LYS A 140 2.68 -3.96 0.30
CA LYS A 140 2.69 -3.96 1.76
C LYS A 140 2.39 -2.56 2.27
N VAL A 141 1.59 -2.49 3.31
CA VAL A 141 1.22 -1.24 3.98
C VAL A 141 1.56 -1.38 5.45
N HIS A 142 2.25 -0.39 5.99
CA HIS A 142 2.51 -0.27 7.41
C HIS A 142 1.94 1.05 7.90
N VAL A 143 1.03 0.99 8.85
CA VAL A 143 0.34 2.13 9.45
C VAL A 143 0.76 2.23 10.91
N GLN A 144 1.05 3.44 11.37
CA GLN A 144 1.50 3.71 12.73
C GLN A 144 0.76 4.93 13.29
N GLY A 145 0.42 4.85 14.58
CA GLY A 145 -0.26 5.90 15.36
C GLY A 145 -1.76 5.86 15.10
N ASP A 146 -2.54 5.49 16.12
CA ASP A 146 -4.00 5.34 16.05
C ASP A 146 -4.49 4.62 14.78
N ALA A 147 -3.81 3.54 14.41
CA ALA A 147 -4.07 2.80 13.20
C ALA A 147 -5.49 2.23 13.18
N ARG A 148 -6.23 2.52 12.11
CA ARG A 148 -7.60 2.04 11.88
C ARG A 148 -7.68 1.37 10.52
N VAL A 149 -8.46 0.29 10.44
CA VAL A 149 -8.85 -0.34 9.18
C VAL A 149 -10.34 -0.65 9.16
N GLU A 150 -10.94 -0.44 8.00
CA GLU A 150 -12.32 -0.80 7.70
C GLU A 150 -12.36 -1.74 6.50
N HIS A 151 -13.09 -2.84 6.66
CA HIS A 151 -13.34 -3.82 5.61
C HIS A 151 -14.72 -4.46 5.84
N GLY A 152 -15.67 -4.22 4.93
CA GLY A 152 -17.06 -4.64 5.10
C GLY A 152 -17.67 -4.11 6.41
N GLU A 153 -18.20 -5.01 7.25
CA GLU A 153 -18.82 -4.71 8.54
C GLU A 153 -17.82 -4.69 9.71
N ILE A 154 -16.52 -4.84 9.42
CA ILE A 154 -15.45 -4.89 10.42
C ILE A 154 -14.72 -3.56 10.44
N THR A 155 -14.61 -2.99 11.63
CA THR A 155 -13.67 -1.93 11.95
C THR A 155 -12.66 -2.48 12.95
N ALA A 156 -11.36 -2.39 12.65
CA ALA A 156 -10.31 -2.74 13.59
C ALA A 156 -9.40 -1.54 13.88
N THR A 157 -8.91 -1.47 15.11
CA THR A 157 -8.04 -0.39 15.60
C THR A 157 -6.87 -0.95 16.39
N GLY A 158 -5.75 -0.24 16.42
CA GLY A 158 -4.55 -0.56 17.18
C GLY A 158 -3.51 0.55 17.06
N GLU A 159 -2.34 0.39 17.68
CA GLU A 159 -1.24 1.35 17.50
C GLU A 159 -0.55 1.18 16.14
N ILE A 160 -0.40 -0.08 15.71
CA ILE A 160 0.25 -0.47 14.46
C ILE A 160 -0.69 -1.38 13.68
N LEU A 161 -0.71 -1.18 12.37
CA LEU A 161 -1.32 -2.09 11.42
C LEU A 161 -0.35 -2.42 10.29
N ASP A 162 -0.16 -3.71 10.03
CA ASP A 162 0.56 -4.22 8.87
C ASP A 162 -0.42 -4.96 7.96
N TYR A 163 -0.43 -4.59 6.68
CA TYR A 163 -1.20 -5.28 5.66
C TYR A 163 -0.27 -5.82 4.57
N ASP A 164 -0.41 -7.12 4.28
CA ASP A 164 0.24 -7.79 3.17
C ASP A 164 -0.81 -8.23 2.16
N TYR A 165 -0.79 -7.62 0.98
CA TYR A 165 -1.73 -7.88 -0.09
C TYR A 165 -1.55 -9.27 -0.72
N GLU A 166 -0.32 -9.79 -0.79
CA GLU A 166 -0.05 -11.06 -1.50
C GLU A 166 -0.66 -12.26 -0.76
N ILE A 167 -0.73 -12.16 0.58
CA ILE A 167 -1.35 -13.17 1.44
C ILE A 167 -2.65 -12.68 2.10
N LYS A 168 -3.16 -11.51 1.67
CA LYS A 168 -4.44 -10.91 2.10
C LYS A 168 -4.61 -10.91 3.62
N LYS A 169 -3.56 -10.48 4.32
CA LYS A 169 -3.45 -10.56 5.78
C LYS A 169 -3.25 -9.18 6.39
N ILE A 170 -4.09 -8.85 7.36
CA ILE A 170 -3.95 -7.67 8.22
C ILE A 170 -3.52 -8.14 9.62
N VAL A 171 -2.54 -7.46 10.22
CA VAL A 171 -2.11 -7.67 11.59
C VAL A 171 -2.19 -6.34 12.34
N LEU A 172 -2.95 -6.30 13.43
CA LEU A 172 -2.98 -5.17 14.36
C LEU A 172 -2.24 -5.54 15.65
N SER A 173 -1.42 -4.61 16.14
CA SER A 173 -0.65 -4.79 17.37
C SER A 173 -0.40 -3.46 18.10
N GLY A 174 -0.07 -3.54 19.38
CA GLY A 174 0.17 -2.36 20.23
C GLY A 174 -1.11 -1.57 20.54
N GLY A 175 -1.10 -0.80 21.63
CA GLY A 175 -2.25 0.04 22.00
C GLY A 175 -3.54 -0.71 22.36
N SER A 176 -3.45 -2.01 22.68
CA SER A 176 -4.59 -2.91 22.91
C SER A 176 -5.56 -2.98 21.72
N PRO A 177 -5.17 -3.65 20.62
CA PRO A 177 -5.99 -3.74 19.42
C PRO A 177 -7.43 -4.19 19.69
N CYS A 178 -8.36 -3.59 18.97
CA CYS A 178 -9.79 -3.85 19.10
C CYS A 178 -10.45 -4.04 17.75
N ILE A 179 -11.43 -4.94 17.68
CA ILE A 179 -12.38 -5.07 16.56
C ILE A 179 -13.77 -4.68 17.05
N TYR A 180 -14.43 -3.82 16.28
CA TYR A 180 -15.86 -3.58 16.31
C TYR A 180 -16.50 -4.25 15.09
N GLN A 181 -17.55 -5.03 15.34
CA GLN A 181 -18.38 -5.64 14.31
C GLN A 181 -19.85 -5.30 14.56
N ASP A 182 -20.55 -4.85 13.53
CA ASP A 182 -21.98 -4.55 13.58
C ASP A 182 -22.66 -5.15 12.36
N ASN A 183 -23.17 -6.36 12.52
CA ASN A 183 -23.83 -7.11 11.44
C ASN A 183 -25.31 -7.35 11.78
N GLU A 184 -26.06 -7.97 10.87
CA GLU A 184 -27.49 -8.26 11.09
C GLU A 184 -27.76 -9.14 12.31
N GLN A 185 -26.80 -9.98 12.73
CA GLN A 185 -26.97 -10.99 13.77
C GLN A 185 -26.59 -10.47 15.16
N ALA A 186 -25.54 -9.66 15.25
CA ALA A 186 -24.99 -9.20 16.51
C ALA A 186 -24.17 -7.93 16.36
N LYS A 187 -24.03 -7.21 17.49
CA LYS A 187 -22.93 -6.28 17.70
C LYS A 187 -21.87 -6.97 18.54
N ALA A 188 -20.60 -6.87 18.15
CA ALA A 188 -19.52 -7.46 18.92
C ALA A 188 -18.33 -6.52 19.04
N ASN A 189 -17.73 -6.52 20.22
CA ASN A 189 -16.45 -5.88 20.50
C ASN A 189 -15.47 -6.96 20.93
N TYR A 190 -14.30 -6.97 20.31
CA TYR A 190 -13.22 -7.88 20.65
C TYR A 190 -11.96 -7.07 20.94
N SER A 191 -11.16 -7.50 21.90
CA SER A 191 -9.84 -6.92 22.15
C SER A 191 -8.82 -8.04 22.40
N ALA A 192 -7.59 -7.84 21.97
CA ALA A 192 -6.47 -8.76 22.20
C ALA A 192 -5.15 -7.99 22.23
N GLU A 193 -4.02 -8.67 22.40
CA GLU A 193 -2.70 -8.05 22.21
C GLU A 193 -2.31 -8.00 20.73
N ILE A 194 -2.68 -9.05 19.99
CA ILE A 194 -2.48 -9.18 18.55
C ILE A 194 -3.79 -9.65 17.93
N ILE A 195 -4.19 -9.00 16.84
CA ILE A 195 -5.33 -9.38 16.02
C ILE A 195 -4.83 -9.63 14.60
N THR A 196 -5.07 -10.82 14.06
CA THR A 196 -4.77 -11.16 12.67
C THR A 196 -6.05 -11.43 11.91
N ILE A 197 -6.27 -10.75 10.79
CA ILE A 197 -7.42 -10.91 9.90
C ILE A 197 -6.92 -11.47 8.57
N PHE A 198 -7.44 -12.63 8.19
CA PHE A 198 -7.24 -13.26 6.88
C PHE A 198 -8.48 -13.02 6.04
N ILE A 199 -8.36 -12.14 5.04
CA ILE A 199 -9.49 -11.62 4.28
C ILE A 199 -10.16 -12.74 3.47
N ASP A 200 -9.38 -13.45 2.64
CA ASP A 200 -9.90 -14.51 1.77
C ASP A 200 -10.43 -15.72 2.56
N GLU A 201 -9.88 -15.96 3.75
CA GLU A 201 -10.29 -17.07 4.61
C GLU A 201 -11.49 -16.72 5.51
N GLN A 202 -11.92 -15.46 5.51
CA GLN A 202 -12.94 -14.93 6.42
C GLN A 202 -12.66 -15.30 7.89
N ARG A 203 -11.38 -15.24 8.28
CA ARG A 203 -10.89 -15.78 9.55
C ARG A 203 -10.16 -14.71 10.35
N ILE A 204 -10.47 -14.63 11.64
CA ILE A 204 -9.81 -13.73 12.58
C ILE A 204 -9.18 -14.56 13.70
N ILE A 205 -7.90 -14.30 13.99
CA ILE A 205 -7.18 -14.86 15.13
C ILE A 205 -6.91 -13.73 16.12
N MET A 206 -7.14 -13.99 17.40
CA MET A 206 -6.91 -13.05 18.50
C MET A 206 -6.01 -13.74 19.53
N GLU A 207 -4.90 -13.10 19.88
CA GLU A 207 -3.88 -13.67 20.76
C GLU A 207 -3.51 -12.69 21.87
N GLY A 208 -3.30 -13.22 23.08
CA GLY A 208 -2.95 -12.44 24.27
C GLY A 208 -4.14 -11.70 24.88
N ASN A 209 -4.42 -11.94 26.16
CA ASN A 209 -5.42 -11.22 26.96
C ASN A 209 -6.77 -10.95 26.26
N VAL A 210 -7.28 -11.96 25.55
CA VAL A 210 -8.47 -11.84 24.71
C VAL A 210 -9.73 -11.55 25.54
N LYS A 211 -10.51 -10.56 25.12
CA LYS A 211 -11.83 -10.24 25.67
C LYS A 211 -12.84 -10.06 24.55
N ALA A 212 -14.06 -10.52 24.78
CA ALA A 212 -15.17 -10.40 23.84
C ALA A 212 -16.43 -9.92 24.56
N SER A 213 -17.17 -9.00 23.96
CA SER A 213 -18.51 -8.58 24.38
C SER A 213 -19.44 -8.69 23.18
N ILE A 214 -20.37 -9.63 23.22
CA ILE A 214 -21.27 -9.96 22.11
C ILE A 214 -22.71 -9.66 22.53
N TYR A 215 -23.40 -8.89 21.71
CA TYR A 215 -24.78 -8.44 21.90
C TYR A 215 -25.64 -8.96 20.74
N PRO A 216 -26.35 -10.09 20.93
CA PRO A 216 -27.24 -10.63 19.92
C PRO A 216 -28.35 -9.63 19.56
N LYS A 217 -28.63 -9.47 18.26
CA LYS A 217 -29.82 -8.75 17.79
C LYS A 217 -30.94 -9.77 17.64
N ASN A 218 -31.90 -9.74 18.57
CA ASN A 218 -33.11 -10.56 18.44
C ASN A 218 -33.86 -10.11 17.17
N ARG A 219 -34.16 -11.07 16.29
CA ARG A 219 -35.08 -10.88 15.17
C ARG A 219 -36.52 -10.74 15.67
#